data_AF-V7HPF8-F1
#
_entry.id   AF-V7HPF8-F1
#
_cell.length_a   1.000
_cell.length_b   1.000
_cell.length_c   1.000
_cell.angle_alpha   90.00
_cell.angle_beta   90.00
_cell.angle_gamma   90.00
#
_symmetry.space_group_name_H-M   'P 1'
#
loop_
_entity.id
_entity.type
_entity.pdbx_description
1 polymer ?
#
loop_
_entity_poly.entity_id
_entity_poly.type
_entity_poly.pdbx_seq_one_letter_code
_entity_poly.pdbx_strand_id
1 'polypeptide(L)'
;MTSFSRYLPFVAAMALVVVASNILVQFPMQGQAGGLSLGDILTWGAFTYPFSFLVTDLANRRYGPTVARRIVLVGFMTAVVCSILVPPFLFRHGLIEFETSADRLVRIATASGAAFLCAQLLDVTVFNRLRRQSWWRAPIVGTLVGSVFDTLVFFSIAFSAAFAFAGPNDSFALETAPLMGVLPVESMRWVSWALGDLSVKLIIAVVALIPYRLLAAHWSQPAVAV
;
A
#
# COMPACT_ATOMS: atom_id res chain seq x y z
N MET A 1 23.34 -15.59 -16.70
CA MET A 1 22.35 -15.30 -15.63
C MET A 1 20.99 -15.15 -16.29
N THR A 2 20.04 -16.03 -16.00
CA THR A 2 18.68 -15.98 -16.56
C THR A 2 18.03 -14.63 -16.24
N SER A 3 17.20 -14.11 -17.15
CA SER A 3 16.51 -12.82 -16.99
C SER A 3 15.78 -12.70 -15.63
N PHE A 4 15.28 -13.81 -15.10
CA PHE A 4 14.55 -13.89 -13.83
C PHE A 4 15.39 -13.53 -12.59
N SER A 5 16.64 -13.98 -12.49
CA SER A 5 17.48 -13.72 -11.30
C SER A 5 17.77 -12.23 -11.09
N ARG A 6 17.68 -11.40 -12.13
CA ARG A 6 17.89 -9.94 -12.02
C ARG A 6 16.69 -9.21 -11.40
N TYR A 7 15.49 -9.79 -11.46
CA TYR A 7 14.26 -9.18 -10.93
C TYR A 7 13.91 -9.69 -9.54
N LEU A 8 14.49 -10.81 -9.12
CA LEU A 8 14.21 -11.45 -7.85
C LEU A 8 14.36 -10.51 -6.63
N PRO A 9 15.38 -9.62 -6.54
CA PRO A 9 15.48 -8.70 -5.41
C PRO A 9 14.27 -7.74 -5.31
N PHE A 10 13.73 -7.28 -6.45
CA PHE A 10 12.57 -6.41 -6.47
C PHE A 10 11.28 -7.15 -6.12
N VAL A 11 11.13 -8.40 -6.59
CA VAL A 11 10.01 -9.27 -6.22
C VAL A 11 10.04 -9.56 -4.72
N ALA A 12 11.21 -9.89 -4.17
CA ALA A 12 11.39 -10.15 -2.75
C ALA A 12 11.13 -8.90 -1.91
N ALA A 13 11.63 -7.72 -2.32
CA ALA A 13 11.35 -6.46 -1.64
C ALA A 13 9.86 -6.12 -1.67
N MET A 14 9.20 -6.28 -2.81
CA MET A 14 7.75 -6.07 -2.94
C MET A 14 6.98 -7.01 -2.00
N ALA A 15 7.29 -8.31 -2.04
CA ALA A 15 6.63 -9.29 -1.19
C ALA A 15 6.86 -9.01 0.30
N LEU A 16 8.09 -8.66 0.68
CA LEU A 16 8.44 -8.31 2.05
C LEU A 16 7.64 -7.11 2.55
N VAL A 17 7.57 -6.04 1.75
CA VAL A 17 6.80 -4.84 2.12
C VAL A 17 5.34 -5.18 2.31
N VAL A 18 4.70 -5.89 1.36
CA VAL A 18 3.27 -6.22 1.45
C VAL A 18 2.98 -7.16 2.63
N VAL A 19 3.80 -8.18 2.86
CA VAL A 19 3.65 -9.07 4.02
C VAL A 19 3.84 -8.32 5.33
N ALA A 20 4.87 -7.47 5.42
CA ALA A 20 5.10 -6.63 6.58
C ALA A 20 3.90 -5.71 6.85
N SER A 21 3.33 -5.08 5.83
CA SER A 21 2.14 -4.23 5.97
C SER A 21 0.92 -5.02 6.44
N ASN A 22 0.69 -6.23 5.93
CA ASN A 22 -0.41 -7.09 6.35
C ASN A 22 -0.28 -7.56 7.81
N ILE A 23 0.94 -7.66 8.33
CA ILE A 23 1.18 -7.94 9.76
C ILE A 23 1.02 -6.66 10.57
N LEU A 24 1.68 -5.58 10.16
CA LEU A 24 1.76 -4.32 10.90
C LEU A 24 0.42 -3.56 10.94
N VAL A 25 -0.49 -3.83 10.01
CA VAL A 25 -1.85 -3.25 10.04
C VAL A 25 -2.65 -3.69 11.28
N GLN A 26 -2.27 -4.81 11.90
CA GLN A 26 -2.95 -5.31 13.11
C GLN A 26 -2.54 -4.54 14.38
N PHE A 27 -1.50 -3.70 14.29
CA PHE A 27 -0.97 -2.95 15.43
C PHE A 27 -1.32 -1.46 15.29
N PRO A 28 -2.26 -0.95 16.09
CA PRO A 28 -2.55 0.49 16.16
C PRO A 28 -1.30 1.29 16.55
N MET A 29 -1.16 2.48 15.99
CA MET A 29 -0.04 3.36 16.30
C MET A 29 -0.22 3.96 17.70
N GLN A 30 0.70 3.63 18.61
CA GLN A 30 0.69 4.24 19.94
C GLN A 30 1.25 5.66 19.87
N GLY A 31 0.52 6.62 20.44
CA GLY A 31 0.95 8.01 20.54
C GLY A 31 -0.20 9.00 20.43
N GLN A 32 0.08 10.24 20.81
CA GLN A 32 -0.84 11.37 20.65
C GLN A 32 -0.15 12.47 19.86
N ALA A 33 -0.87 13.04 18.89
CA ALA A 33 -0.44 14.21 18.13
C ALA A 33 -1.38 15.36 18.46
N GLY A 34 -0.98 16.22 19.41
CA GLY A 34 -1.89 17.21 19.98
C GLY A 34 -3.03 16.53 20.75
N GLY A 35 -4.28 16.87 20.42
CA GLY A 35 -5.48 16.23 20.98
C GLY A 35 -5.89 14.92 20.30
N LEU A 36 -5.12 14.44 19.33
CA LEU A 36 -5.45 13.28 18.49
C LEU A 36 -4.78 12.00 19.00
N SER A 37 -5.54 10.97 19.33
CA SER A 37 -5.01 9.61 19.51
C SER A 37 -4.70 9.00 18.14
N LEU A 38 -3.42 8.71 17.88
CA LEU A 38 -3.00 8.15 16.59
C LEU A 38 -3.53 6.73 16.39
N GLY A 39 -3.71 5.97 17.47
CA GLY A 39 -4.20 4.60 17.42
C GLY A 39 -5.65 4.48 16.93
N ASP A 40 -6.41 5.57 17.00
CA ASP A 40 -7.80 5.60 16.58
C ASP A 40 -7.94 5.79 15.06
N ILE A 41 -6.84 6.13 14.38
CA ILE A 41 -6.83 6.52 12.96
C ILE A 41 -5.81 5.76 12.15
N LEU A 42 -4.68 5.39 12.74
CA LEU A 42 -3.51 4.83 12.06
C LEU A 42 -3.03 3.54 12.69
N THR A 43 -2.54 2.65 11.84
CA THR A 43 -1.82 1.43 12.20
C THR A 43 -0.42 1.49 11.62
N TRP A 44 0.49 0.64 12.12
CA TRP A 44 1.85 0.57 11.58
C TRP A 44 1.91 0.11 10.12
N GLY A 45 0.84 -0.54 9.63
CA GLY A 45 0.68 -0.89 8.22
C GLY A 45 0.74 0.32 7.28
N ALA A 46 0.15 1.46 7.68
CA ALA A 46 0.11 2.68 6.88
C ALA A 46 1.50 3.26 6.60
N PHE A 47 2.49 2.99 7.47
CA PHE A 47 3.87 3.48 7.31
C PHE A 47 4.74 2.56 6.46
N THR A 48 4.40 1.27 6.37
CA THR A 48 5.20 0.31 5.61
C THR A 48 4.70 0.16 4.18
N TYR A 49 3.38 0.22 3.99
CA TYR A 49 2.75 0.04 2.68
C TYR A 49 3.28 0.98 1.59
N PRO A 50 3.53 2.29 1.84
CA PRO A 50 3.92 3.22 0.78
C PRO A 50 5.29 2.91 0.17
N PHE A 51 6.14 2.15 0.87
CA PHE A 51 7.41 1.67 0.31
C PHE A 51 7.22 0.69 -0.87
N SER A 52 6.03 0.13 -1.05
CA SER A 52 5.72 -0.67 -2.25
C SER A 52 5.80 0.17 -3.52
N PHE A 53 5.35 1.44 -3.49
CA PHE A 53 5.50 2.37 -4.60
C PHE A 53 6.97 2.68 -4.90
N LEU A 54 7.82 2.83 -3.87
CA LEU A 54 9.26 3.00 -4.07
C LEU A 54 9.88 1.80 -4.82
N VAL A 55 9.50 0.57 -4.45
CA VAL A 55 9.97 -0.63 -5.14
C VAL A 55 9.54 -0.62 -6.61
N THR A 56 8.28 -0.27 -6.87
CA THR A 56 7.72 -0.17 -8.22
C THR A 56 8.40 0.91 -9.06
N ASP A 57 8.62 2.09 -8.50
CA ASP A 57 9.28 3.22 -9.15
C ASP A 57 10.72 2.88 -9.54
N LEU A 58 11.47 2.26 -8.63
CA LEU A 58 12.83 1.80 -8.89
C LEU A 58 12.85 0.73 -9.98
N ALA A 59 11.94 -0.24 -9.93
CA ALA A 59 11.80 -1.28 -10.95
C ALA A 59 11.46 -0.68 -12.33
N ASN A 60 10.53 0.27 -12.38
CA ASN A 60 10.10 0.94 -13.60
C ASN A 60 11.21 1.80 -14.20
N ARG A 61 11.97 2.50 -13.34
CA ARG A 61 13.16 3.25 -13.75
C ARG A 61 14.20 2.32 -14.39
N ARG A 62 14.53 1.22 -13.71
CA ARG A 62 15.63 0.33 -14.10
C ARG A 62 15.30 -0.54 -15.31
N TYR A 63 14.09 -1.08 -15.38
CA TYR A 63 13.72 -2.14 -16.33
C TYR A 63 12.54 -1.80 -17.23
N GLY A 64 11.89 -0.66 -17.02
CA GLY A 64 10.72 -0.25 -17.81
C GLY A 64 9.39 -0.80 -17.29
N PRO A 65 8.28 -0.35 -17.90
CA PRO A 65 6.94 -0.57 -17.36
C PRO A 65 6.52 -2.03 -17.41
N THR A 66 6.90 -2.77 -18.47
CA THR A 66 6.53 -4.19 -18.62
C THR A 66 7.10 -5.05 -17.51
N VAL A 67 8.36 -4.83 -17.14
CA VAL A 67 9.01 -5.57 -16.05
C VAL A 67 8.48 -5.11 -14.70
N ALA A 68 8.25 -3.81 -14.49
CA ALA A 68 7.65 -3.29 -13.27
C ALA A 68 6.27 -3.92 -12.98
N ARG A 69 5.38 -4.01 -13.98
CA ARG A 69 4.08 -4.68 -13.83
C ARG A 69 4.20 -6.14 -13.43
N ARG A 70 5.20 -6.86 -13.98
CA ARG A 70 5.48 -8.25 -13.59
C ARG A 70 5.97 -8.35 -12.16
N ILE A 71 6.85 -7.45 -11.72
CA ILE A 71 7.34 -7.39 -10.34
C ILE A 71 6.19 -7.14 -9.36
N VAL A 72 5.31 -6.19 -9.67
CA VAL A 72 4.09 -5.91 -8.88
C VAL A 72 3.23 -7.16 -8.77
N LEU A 73 2.88 -7.80 -9.90
CA LEU A 73 2.01 -8.97 -9.90
C LEU A 73 2.63 -10.16 -9.16
N VAL A 74 3.87 -10.53 -9.47
CA VAL A 74 4.53 -11.68 -8.86
C VAL A 74 4.81 -11.42 -7.38
N GLY A 75 5.26 -10.21 -7.03
CA GLY A 75 5.50 -9.81 -5.64
C GLY A 75 4.20 -9.84 -4.82
N PHE A 76 3.11 -9.33 -5.37
CA PHE A 76 1.78 -9.38 -4.74
C PHE A 76 1.30 -10.82 -4.54
N MET A 77 1.35 -11.66 -5.58
CA MET A 77 0.94 -13.06 -5.46
C MET A 77 1.80 -13.82 -4.44
N THR A 78 3.11 -13.55 -4.40
CA THR A 78 4.02 -14.10 -3.39
C THR A 78 3.61 -13.64 -1.99
N ALA A 79 3.30 -12.35 -1.83
CA ALA A 79 2.84 -11.80 -0.56
C ALA A 79 1.51 -12.41 -0.11
N VAL A 80 0.54 -12.60 -1.00
CA VAL A 80 -0.74 -13.27 -0.71
C VAL A 80 -0.49 -14.68 -0.20
N VAL A 81 0.33 -15.47 -0.89
CA VAL A 81 0.69 -16.83 -0.45
C VAL A 81 1.36 -16.79 0.92
N CYS A 82 2.32 -15.89 1.14
CA CYS A 82 2.97 -15.72 2.44
C CYS A 82 1.98 -15.30 3.53
N SER A 83 1.07 -14.36 3.27
CA SER A 83 0.06 -13.90 4.22
C SER A 83 -0.98 -14.96 4.57
N ILE A 84 -1.17 -15.97 3.71
CA ILE A 84 -2.02 -17.13 4.03
C ILE A 84 -1.25 -18.18 4.83
N LEU A 85 0.03 -18.42 4.52
CA LEU A 85 0.81 -19.52 5.11
C LEU A 85 1.53 -19.14 6.41
N VAL A 86 2.05 -17.92 6.50
CA VAL A 86 2.88 -17.47 7.63
C VAL A 86 2.09 -17.32 8.93
N PRO A 87 0.91 -16.68 8.98
CA PRO A 87 0.19 -16.54 10.24
C PRO A 87 -0.22 -17.88 10.88
N PRO A 88 -0.80 -18.86 10.16
CA PRO A 88 -1.06 -20.18 10.74
C PRO A 88 0.20 -20.90 11.18
N PHE A 89 1.32 -20.71 10.46
CA PHE A 89 2.61 -21.26 10.84
C PHE A 89 3.11 -20.66 12.16
N LEU A 90 3.07 -19.34 12.32
CA LEU A 90 3.48 -18.64 13.55
C LEU A 90 2.56 -18.97 14.73
N PHE A 91 1.24 -19.07 14.50
CA PHE A 91 0.26 -19.47 15.51
C PHE A 91 0.54 -20.88 16.05
N ARG A 92 0.84 -21.86 15.16
CA ARG A 92 1.23 -23.22 15.58
C ARG A 92 2.48 -23.25 16.46
N HIS A 93 3.36 -22.26 16.34
CA HIS A 93 4.56 -22.12 17.16
C HIS A 93 4.34 -21.24 18.41
N GLY A 94 3.10 -20.84 18.69
CA GLY A 94 2.74 -20.04 19.88
C GLY A 94 3.26 -18.60 19.84
N LEU A 95 3.60 -18.07 18.66
CA LEU A 95 4.20 -16.74 18.51
C LEU A 95 3.17 -15.62 18.36
N ILE A 96 1.93 -15.94 17.96
CA ILE A 96 0.83 -14.99 17.79
C ILE A 96 -0.50 -15.64 18.23
N GLU A 97 -1.44 -14.85 18.75
CA GLU A 97 -2.84 -15.26 18.92
C GLU A 97 -3.61 -14.98 17.61
N PHE A 98 -4.37 -15.95 17.10
CA PHE A 98 -5.05 -15.85 15.80
C PHE A 98 -6.56 -16.04 15.98
N GLU A 99 -7.31 -14.95 16.05
CA GLU A 99 -8.76 -14.95 15.85
C GLU A 99 -9.07 -14.37 14.48
N THR A 100 -9.84 -15.10 13.67
CA THR A 100 -10.24 -14.64 12.34
C THR A 100 -11.70 -14.95 12.08
N SER A 101 -12.53 -13.90 12.07
CA SER A 101 -13.84 -13.96 11.42
C SER A 101 -13.62 -13.98 9.91
N ALA A 102 -13.81 -15.16 9.30
CA ALA A 102 -13.43 -15.43 7.91
C ALA A 102 -14.07 -14.48 6.90
N ASP A 103 -15.33 -14.08 7.11
CA ASP A 103 -16.11 -13.33 6.12
C ASP A 103 -15.63 -11.88 5.96
N ARG A 104 -15.23 -11.22 7.05
CA ARG A 104 -14.70 -9.85 7.00
C ARG A 104 -13.33 -9.81 6.33
N LEU A 105 -12.53 -10.85 6.51
CA LEU A 105 -11.21 -10.98 5.91
C LEU A 105 -11.29 -11.08 4.40
N VAL A 106 -12.30 -11.78 3.86
CA VAL A 106 -12.50 -11.86 2.42
C VAL A 106 -12.77 -10.48 1.82
N ARG A 107 -13.64 -9.67 2.43
CA ARG A 107 -13.94 -8.31 1.97
C ARG A 107 -12.72 -7.40 2.02
N ILE A 108 -11.98 -7.40 3.13
CA ILE A 108 -10.77 -6.58 3.28
C ILE A 108 -9.67 -7.05 2.31
N ALA A 109 -9.48 -8.36 2.15
CA ALA A 109 -8.48 -8.91 1.24
C ALA A 109 -8.79 -8.59 -0.23
N THR A 110 -10.06 -8.70 -0.64
CA THR A 110 -10.49 -8.32 -1.99
C THR A 110 -10.36 -6.82 -2.23
N ALA A 111 -10.74 -5.98 -1.26
CA ALA A 111 -10.53 -4.53 -1.31
C ALA A 111 -9.04 -4.17 -1.44
N SER A 112 -8.19 -4.76 -0.60
CA SER A 112 -6.74 -4.54 -0.59
C SER A 112 -6.09 -4.97 -1.89
N GLY A 113 -6.42 -6.16 -2.40
CA GLY A 113 -5.89 -6.65 -3.67
C GLY A 113 -6.31 -5.80 -4.87
N ALA A 114 -7.57 -5.38 -4.91
CA ALA A 114 -8.07 -4.50 -5.98
C ALA A 114 -7.42 -3.11 -5.94
N ALA A 115 -7.32 -2.51 -4.75
CA ALA A 115 -6.69 -1.22 -4.54
C ALA A 115 -5.20 -1.27 -4.92
N PHE A 116 -4.46 -2.22 -4.36
CA PHE A 116 -3.02 -2.39 -4.62
C PHE A 116 -2.74 -2.59 -6.11
N LEU A 117 -3.41 -3.54 -6.77
CA LEU A 117 -3.12 -3.83 -8.18
C LEU A 117 -3.47 -2.62 -9.06
N CYS A 118 -4.64 -2.01 -8.88
CA CYS A 118 -5.03 -0.86 -9.69
C CYS A 118 -4.10 0.34 -9.46
N ALA A 119 -3.76 0.64 -8.20
CA ALA A 119 -2.90 1.75 -7.84
C ALA A 119 -1.48 1.58 -8.37
N GLN A 120 -0.89 0.39 -8.22
CA GLN A 120 0.46 0.10 -8.71
C GLN A 120 0.52 0.11 -10.24
N LEU A 121 -0.51 -0.40 -10.93
CA LEU A 121 -0.56 -0.33 -12.40
C LEU A 121 -0.74 1.10 -12.91
N LEU A 122 -1.52 1.92 -12.19
CA LEU A 122 -1.70 3.34 -12.47
C LEU A 122 -0.40 4.11 -12.25
N ASP A 123 0.27 3.88 -11.13
CA ASP A 123 1.59 4.42 -10.80
C ASP A 123 2.60 4.11 -11.92
N VAL A 124 2.78 2.83 -12.28
CA VAL A 124 3.69 2.43 -13.36
C VAL A 124 3.40 3.18 -14.66
N THR A 125 2.12 3.40 -14.96
CA THR A 125 1.67 4.07 -16.18
C THR A 125 1.95 5.57 -16.15
N VAL A 126 1.63 6.25 -15.05
CA VAL A 126 1.89 7.67 -14.84
C VAL A 126 3.39 7.95 -14.77
N PHE A 127 4.13 7.17 -13.98
CA PHE A 127 5.57 7.23 -13.88
C PHE A 127 6.23 7.08 -15.25
N ASN A 128 5.83 6.08 -16.04
CA ASN A 128 6.46 5.83 -17.34
C ASN A 128 6.22 6.97 -18.33
N ARG A 129 5.08 7.67 -18.26
CA ARG A 129 4.84 8.88 -19.05
C ARG A 129 5.75 10.05 -18.64
N LEU A 130 6.04 10.18 -17.34
CA LEU A 130 6.81 11.29 -16.79
C LEU A 130 8.32 11.00 -16.64
N ARG A 131 8.77 9.77 -16.91
CA ARG A 131 10.15 9.31 -16.63
C ARG A 131 11.24 10.12 -17.33
N ARG A 132 10.93 10.79 -18.45
CA ARG A 132 11.88 11.61 -19.21
C ARG A 132 12.00 13.05 -18.69
N GLN A 133 11.13 13.45 -17.77
CA GLN A 133 11.23 14.75 -17.11
C GLN A 133 12.26 14.71 -15.97
N SER A 134 12.28 15.74 -15.13
CA SER A 134 13.12 15.78 -13.93
C SER A 134 12.97 14.51 -13.10
N TRP A 135 14.09 14.03 -12.55
CA TRP A 135 14.20 12.71 -11.90
C TRP A 135 13.14 12.44 -10.83
N TRP A 136 12.67 13.48 -10.15
CA TRP A 136 11.70 13.44 -9.05
C TRP A 136 10.24 13.48 -9.51
N ARG A 137 9.95 13.97 -10.72
CA ARG A 137 8.56 14.17 -11.18
C ARG A 137 7.82 12.85 -11.38
N ALA A 138 8.49 11.89 -12.00
CA ALA A 138 7.90 10.58 -12.23
C ALA A 138 7.52 9.85 -10.92
N PRO A 139 8.43 9.66 -9.95
CA PRO A 139 8.09 8.97 -8.70
C PRO A 139 7.05 9.73 -7.87
N ILE A 140 7.18 11.06 -7.72
CA ILE A 140 6.23 11.81 -6.87
C ILE A 140 4.81 11.79 -7.45
N VAL A 141 4.65 12.02 -8.76
CA VAL A 141 3.31 12.14 -9.38
C VAL A 141 2.70 10.76 -9.56
N GLY A 142 3.49 9.75 -9.92
CA GLY A 142 3.05 8.36 -9.98
C GLY A 142 2.53 7.89 -8.63
N THR A 143 3.37 8.00 -7.60
CA THR A 143 3.02 7.58 -6.24
C THR A 143 1.84 8.38 -5.68
N LEU A 144 1.76 9.69 -5.93
CA LEU A 144 0.63 10.53 -5.49
C LEU A 144 -0.70 10.05 -6.10
N VAL A 145 -0.76 9.91 -7.43
CA VAL A 145 -1.97 9.48 -8.12
C VAL A 145 -2.34 8.05 -7.73
N GLY A 146 -1.35 7.17 -7.65
CA GLY A 146 -1.50 5.80 -7.17
C GLY A 146 -2.06 5.75 -5.74
N SER A 147 -1.49 6.53 -4.82
CA SER A 147 -1.91 6.56 -3.40
C SER A 147 -3.33 7.08 -3.21
N VAL A 148 -3.71 8.14 -3.93
CA VAL A 148 -5.09 8.66 -3.91
C VAL A 148 -6.07 7.60 -4.42
N PHE A 149 -5.76 6.95 -5.54
CA PHE A 149 -6.61 5.92 -6.11
C PHE A 149 -6.70 4.68 -5.19
N ASP A 150 -5.58 4.28 -4.61
CA ASP A 150 -5.49 3.19 -3.64
C ASP A 150 -6.41 3.44 -2.44
N THR A 151 -6.27 4.58 -1.78
CA THR A 151 -7.07 4.94 -0.61
C THR A 151 -8.57 5.00 -0.97
N LEU A 152 -8.91 5.61 -2.11
CA LEU A 152 -10.31 5.67 -2.55
C LEU A 152 -10.90 4.27 -2.77
N VAL A 153 -10.21 3.39 -3.50
CA VAL A 153 -10.70 2.05 -3.79
C VAL A 153 -10.74 1.20 -2.53
N PHE A 154 -9.67 1.20 -1.73
CA PHE A 154 -9.55 0.37 -0.54
C PHE A 154 -10.64 0.73 0.48
N PHE A 155 -10.71 2.00 0.91
CA PHE A 155 -11.65 2.38 1.97
C PHE A 155 -13.11 2.32 1.50
N SER A 156 -13.39 2.61 0.22
CA SER A 156 -14.74 2.46 -0.32
C SER A 156 -15.18 1.00 -0.30
N ILE A 157 -14.37 0.07 -0.80
CA ILE A 157 -14.77 -1.34 -0.86
C ILE A 157 -14.76 -1.95 0.55
N ALA A 158 -13.75 -1.66 1.38
CA ALA A 158 -13.58 -2.27 2.69
C ALA A 158 -14.59 -1.80 3.75
N PHE A 159 -14.97 -0.51 3.74
CA PHE A 159 -15.71 0.08 4.86
C PHE A 159 -16.99 0.83 4.48
N SER A 160 -17.19 1.25 3.23
CA SER A 160 -18.43 1.92 2.84
C SER A 160 -19.62 0.96 2.79
N ALA A 161 -20.78 1.42 3.28
CA ALA A 161 -22.02 0.65 3.18
C ALA A 161 -22.46 0.39 1.73
N ALA A 162 -22.03 1.21 0.77
CA ALA A 162 -22.33 1.03 -0.65
C ALA A 162 -21.78 -0.29 -1.23
N PHE A 163 -20.75 -0.86 -0.61
CA PHE A 163 -20.11 -2.11 -1.01
C PHE A 163 -20.48 -3.29 -0.09
N ALA A 164 -21.64 -3.23 0.61
CA ALA A 164 -22.12 -4.31 1.47
C ALA A 164 -22.31 -5.65 0.74
N PHE A 165 -22.45 -5.65 -0.60
CA PHE A 165 -22.49 -6.87 -1.41
C PHE A 165 -21.13 -7.59 -1.49
N ALA A 166 -20.02 -6.91 -1.20
CA ALA A 166 -18.68 -7.48 -1.20
C ALA A 166 -18.33 -8.21 0.11
N GLY A 167 -19.21 -8.16 1.12
CA GLY A 167 -19.07 -8.84 2.41
C GLY A 167 -19.69 -8.04 3.56
N PRO A 168 -19.65 -8.57 4.80
CA PRO A 168 -20.29 -7.94 5.95
C PRO A 168 -19.76 -6.52 6.21
N ASN A 169 -20.63 -5.65 6.72
CA ASN A 169 -20.26 -4.30 7.14
C ASN A 169 -19.60 -4.32 8.52
N ASP A 170 -18.76 -3.32 8.73
CA ASP A 170 -18.18 -3.00 10.03
C ASP A 170 -19.02 -1.90 10.68
N SER A 171 -19.78 -2.25 11.72
CA SER A 171 -20.62 -1.29 12.44
C SER A 171 -19.81 -0.15 13.02
N PHE A 172 -18.63 -0.44 13.57
CA PHE A 172 -17.75 0.57 14.17
C PHE A 172 -17.25 1.56 13.11
N ALA A 173 -16.84 1.07 11.95
CA ALA A 173 -16.40 1.92 10.84
C ALA A 173 -17.50 2.89 10.33
N LEU A 174 -18.76 2.47 10.41
CA LEU A 174 -19.92 3.23 9.93
C LEU A 174 -20.49 4.21 10.96
N GLU A 175 -20.06 4.15 12.21
CA GLU A 175 -20.45 5.12 13.23
C GLU A 175 -20.05 6.54 12.82
N THR A 176 -20.91 7.49 13.16
CA THR A 176 -20.61 8.91 13.01
C THR A 176 -19.69 9.36 14.14
N ALA A 177 -18.59 10.03 13.78
CA ALA A 177 -17.66 10.63 14.71
C ALA A 177 -17.13 11.97 14.16
N PRO A 178 -16.60 12.85 15.03
CA PRO A 178 -15.86 14.03 14.58
C PRO A 178 -14.75 13.63 13.61
N LEU A 179 -14.63 14.35 12.49
CA LEU A 179 -13.64 14.08 11.46
C LEU A 179 -12.24 14.23 12.04
N MET A 180 -11.40 13.21 11.83
CA MET A 180 -10.09 13.09 12.48
C MET A 180 -10.18 13.27 14.00
N GLY A 181 -11.29 12.93 14.67
CA GLY A 181 -11.44 13.04 16.13
C GLY A 181 -11.40 14.47 16.73
N VAL A 182 -11.09 15.50 15.95
CA VAL A 182 -10.86 16.87 16.45
C VAL A 182 -11.60 17.94 15.64
N LEU A 183 -11.99 17.66 14.40
CA LEU A 183 -12.69 18.63 13.56
C LEU A 183 -14.19 18.62 13.87
N PRO A 184 -14.87 19.79 13.82
CA PRO A 184 -16.28 19.92 14.16
C PRO A 184 -17.22 19.30 13.11
N VAL A 185 -16.68 18.82 11.99
CA VAL A 185 -17.45 18.15 10.94
C VAL A 185 -17.63 16.69 11.31
N GLU A 186 -18.86 16.21 11.37
CA GLU A 186 -19.15 14.80 11.60
C GLU A 186 -19.07 13.98 10.30
N SER A 187 -18.49 12.79 10.38
CA SER A 187 -18.37 11.86 9.25
C SER A 187 -18.33 10.42 9.75
N MET A 188 -18.48 9.45 8.84
CA MET A 188 -18.26 8.03 9.18
C MET A 188 -16.79 7.83 9.59
N ARG A 189 -16.53 7.06 10.65
CA ARG A 189 -15.16 6.85 11.20
C ARG A 189 -14.13 6.50 10.14
N TRP A 190 -14.49 5.60 9.20
CA TRP A 190 -13.57 5.15 8.16
C TRP A 190 -13.05 6.27 7.25
N VAL A 191 -13.76 7.40 7.14
CA VAL A 191 -13.30 8.57 6.37
C VAL A 191 -12.07 9.19 7.04
N SER A 192 -12.05 9.24 8.37
CA SER A 192 -10.88 9.70 9.13
C SER A 192 -9.69 8.76 8.94
N TRP A 193 -9.94 7.44 8.93
CA TRP A 193 -8.90 6.44 8.65
C TRP A 193 -8.32 6.59 7.26
N ALA A 194 -9.17 6.82 6.25
CA ALA A 194 -8.77 7.06 4.87
C ALA A 194 -7.87 8.30 4.74
N LEU A 195 -8.24 9.40 5.39
CA LEU A 195 -7.44 10.62 5.38
C LEU A 195 -6.11 10.45 6.12
N GLY A 196 -6.12 9.76 7.26
CA GLY A 196 -4.89 9.43 8.00
C GLY A 196 -3.94 8.61 7.14
N ASP A 197 -4.43 7.50 6.58
CA ASP A 197 -3.67 6.63 5.69
C ASP A 197 -3.09 7.39 4.48
N LEU A 198 -3.92 8.20 3.80
CA LEU A 198 -3.46 9.01 2.68
C LEU A 198 -2.38 10.01 3.11
N SER A 199 -2.57 10.70 4.23
CA SER A 199 -1.59 11.66 4.74
C SER A 199 -0.22 11.02 4.97
N VAL A 200 -0.19 9.83 5.58
CA VAL A 200 1.05 9.07 5.79
C VAL A 200 1.66 8.64 4.46
N LYS A 201 0.87 8.14 3.51
CA LYS A 201 1.32 7.82 2.14
C LYS A 201 1.99 9.00 1.46
N LEU A 202 1.40 10.19 1.54
CA LEU A 202 1.95 11.39 0.89
C LEU A 202 3.26 11.85 1.54
N ILE A 203 3.34 11.82 2.88
CA ILE A 203 4.58 12.13 3.59
C ILE A 203 5.69 11.16 3.19
N ILE A 204 5.38 9.85 3.18
CA ILE A 204 6.37 8.83 2.82
C ILE A 204 6.75 8.94 1.35
N ALA A 205 5.83 9.28 0.45
CA ALA A 205 6.14 9.50 -0.97
C ALA A 205 7.22 10.59 -1.15
N VAL A 206 7.15 11.67 -0.37
CA VAL A 206 8.17 12.72 -0.37
C VAL A 206 9.49 12.21 0.22
N VAL A 207 9.45 11.54 1.38
CA VAL A 207 10.65 10.99 2.03
C VAL A 207 11.34 9.95 1.13
N ALA A 208 10.58 9.12 0.44
CA ALA A 208 11.06 8.07 -0.46
C ALA A 208 11.81 8.62 -1.68
N LEU A 209 11.69 9.91 -2.01
CA LEU A 209 12.52 10.55 -3.04
C LEU A 209 14.01 10.47 -2.70
N ILE A 210 14.38 10.46 -1.41
CA ILE A 210 15.78 10.37 -0.95
C ILE A 210 16.40 9.02 -1.36
N PRO A 211 15.91 7.86 -0.87
CA PRO A 211 16.47 6.57 -1.28
C PRO A 211 16.26 6.31 -2.78
N TYR A 212 15.15 6.78 -3.37
CA TYR A 212 14.96 6.70 -4.81
C TYR A 212 16.10 7.37 -5.58
N ARG A 213 16.47 8.60 -5.21
CA ARG A 213 17.54 9.34 -5.87
C ARG A 213 18.88 8.64 -5.73
N LEU A 214 19.21 8.18 -4.52
CA LEU A 214 20.49 7.52 -4.22
C LEU A 214 20.66 6.23 -5.05
N LEU A 215 19.61 5.42 -5.14
CA LEU A 215 19.66 4.15 -5.86
C LEU A 215 19.60 4.35 -7.38
N ALA A 216 18.78 5.28 -7.87
CA ALA A 216 18.57 5.49 -9.29
C ALA A 216 19.63 6.38 -9.97
N ALA A 217 20.44 7.12 -9.21
CA ALA A 217 21.42 8.08 -9.75
C ALA A 217 22.40 7.46 -10.77
N HIS A 218 22.75 6.19 -10.58
CA HIS A 218 23.77 5.50 -11.37
C HIS A 218 23.19 4.62 -12.49
N TRP A 219 21.87 4.67 -12.70
CA TRP A 219 21.20 3.79 -13.66
C TRP A 219 20.99 4.47 -15.01
N SER A 220 21.57 3.86 -16.06
CA SER A 220 21.26 4.19 -17.45
C SER A 220 19.79 3.89 -17.72
N GLN A 221 19.06 4.82 -18.34
CA GLN A 221 17.66 4.57 -18.70
C GLN A 221 17.61 3.59 -19.89
N PRO A 222 16.83 2.49 -19.81
CA PRO A 222 16.65 1.62 -20.96
C PRO A 222 16.00 2.37 -22.12
N ALA A 223 16.49 2.13 -23.34
CA ALA A 223 15.87 2.62 -24.57
C ALA A 223 14.44 2.05 -24.66
N VAL A 224 13.46 2.92 -24.93
CA VAL A 224 12.07 2.50 -25.08
C VAL A 224 11.91 1.93 -26.49
N ALA A 225 11.34 0.73 -26.62
CA ALA A 225 10.75 0.30 -27.89
C ALA A 225 9.57 1.25 -28.16
N VAL A 226 9.75 2.12 -29.15
CA VAL A 226 8.75 3.08 -29.63
C VAL A 226 7.52 2.34 -30.12
#